data_AF-A0A544W0E3-F1
#
_entry.id   AF-A0A544W0E3-F1
#
_cell.length_a   1.000
_cell.length_b   1.000
_cell.length_c   1.000
_cell.angle_alpha   90.00
_cell.angle_beta   90.00
_cell.angle_gamma   90.00
#
_symmetry.space_group_name_H-M   'P 1'
#
loop_
_entity.id
_entity.type
_entity.pdbx_description
1 polymer ?
#
loop_
_entity_poly.entity_id
_entity_poly.type
_entity_poly.pdbx_seq_one_letter_code
_entity_poly.pdbx_strand_id
1 'polypeptide(L)' 'MSEMSAQARGREYPVTVTVDDSDWPTHAVARMRWRDNELYGVGQIRAGELFPDHASERLAVSRALADLAGRIRANTGT' A
#
# COMPACT_ATOMS: atom_id res chain seq x y z
N MET A 1 -32.98 -13.94 -21.42
CA MET A 1 -31.67 -13.77 -22.10
C MET A 1 -30.77 -13.09 -21.07
N SER A 2 -30.15 -13.88 -20.18
CA SER A 2 -29.32 -13.34 -19.10
C SER A 2 -27.87 -13.39 -19.56
N GLU A 3 -27.29 -12.22 -19.81
CA GLU A 3 -25.86 -12.09 -20.04
C GLU A 3 -25.14 -12.42 -18.72
N MET A 4 -24.66 -13.66 -18.63
CA MET A 4 -23.56 -14.01 -17.74
C MET A 4 -22.34 -13.23 -18.24
N SER A 5 -22.10 -12.06 -17.65
CA SER A 5 -20.80 -11.41 -17.74
C SER A 5 -19.78 -12.39 -17.22
N ALA A 6 -18.94 -12.91 -18.12
CA ALA A 6 -17.82 -13.76 -17.79
C ALA A 6 -16.93 -12.96 -16.83
N GLN A 7 -17.09 -13.21 -15.54
CA GLN A 7 -16.25 -12.66 -14.50
C GLN A 7 -14.84 -13.16 -14.83
N ALA A 8 -13.98 -12.27 -15.31
CA ALA A 8 -12.58 -12.58 -15.54
C ALA A 8 -12.08 -13.23 -14.24
N ARG A 9 -11.58 -14.47 -14.32
CA ARG A 9 -11.03 -15.20 -13.17
C ARG A 9 -9.72 -14.53 -12.75
N GLY A 10 -9.82 -13.33 -12.19
CA GLY A 10 -8.72 -12.57 -11.63
C GLY A 10 -8.28 -13.21 -10.33
N ARG A 11 -6.98 -13.14 -10.06
CA ARG A 11 -6.44 -13.48 -8.75
C ARG A 11 -6.37 -12.21 -7.93
N GLU A 12 -7.04 -12.21 -6.79
CA GLU A 12 -7.01 -11.10 -5.84
C GLU A 12 -5.74 -11.18 -4.98
N TYR A 13 -5.12 -10.02 -4.76
CA TYR A 13 -3.97 -9.86 -3.88
C TYR A 13 -4.30 -8.76 -2.87
N PRO A 14 -4.83 -9.11 -1.68
CA PRO A 14 -5.21 -8.13 -0.68
C PRO A 14 -3.97 -7.42 -0.12
N VAL A 15 -4.10 -6.11 0.08
CA VAL A 15 -3.09 -5.27 0.74
C VAL A 15 -3.65 -4.80 2.07
N THR A 16 -2.96 -5.10 3.17
CA THR A 16 -3.28 -4.53 4.49
C THR A 16 -2.42 -3.30 4.69
N VAL A 17 -3.04 -2.17 5.03
CA VAL A 17 -2.32 -0.94 5.38
C VAL A 17 -2.54 -0.65 6.86
N THR A 18 -1.44 -0.47 7.59
CA THR A 18 -1.45 -0.03 8.98
C THR A 18 -0.85 1.36 9.05
N VAL A 19 -1.54 2.28 9.71
CA VAL A 19 -1.07 3.64 9.97
C VAL A 19 -0.80 3.76 11.46
N ASP A 20 0.37 4.27 11.80
CA ASP A 20 0.71 4.75 13.13
C ASP A 20 0.71 6.28 13.09
N ASP A 21 -0.31 6.86 13.72
CA ASP A 21 -0.53 8.29 13.89
C ASP A 21 -0.29 8.75 15.33
N SER A 22 0.14 7.83 16.22
CA SER A 22 0.25 8.08 17.65
C SER A 22 1.37 9.04 18.01
N ASP A 23 2.41 9.13 17.18
CA ASP A 23 3.52 10.06 17.30
C ASP A 23 3.85 10.70 15.96
N TRP A 24 4.02 12.03 15.92
CA TRP A 24 4.67 12.67 14.77
C TRP A 24 6.11 12.15 14.68
N PRO A 25 6.56 11.61 13.53
CA PRO A 25 5.88 11.61 12.21
C PRO A 25 4.91 10.45 11.94
N THR A 26 3.82 10.75 11.21
CA THR A 26 2.90 9.73 10.66
C THR A 26 3.64 8.70 9.81
N HIS A 27 3.41 7.43 10.11
CA HIS A 27 4.06 6.29 9.47
C HIS A 27 3.01 5.30 8.97
N ALA A 28 3.19 4.79 7.75
CA ALA A 28 2.30 3.81 7.15
C ALA A 28 3.10 2.62 6.61
N VAL A 29 2.56 1.41 6.82
CA VAL A 29 3.10 0.16 6.30
C VAL A 29 2.03 -0.52 5.47
N ALA A 30 2.35 -0.81 4.21
CA ALA A 30 1.51 -1.59 3.30
C ALA A 30 2.07 -2.99 3.16
N ARG A 31 1.29 -4.01 3.54
CA ARG A 31 1.70 -5.41 3.54
C ARG A 31 0.87 -6.22 2.54
N MET A 32 1.54 -7.04 1.76
CA MET A 32 0.89 -7.94 0.79
C MET A 32 1.63 -9.27 0.72
N ARG A 33 0.87 -10.36 0.62
CA ARG A 33 1.43 -11.67 0.26
C ARG A 33 1.58 -11.75 -1.26
N TRP A 34 2.80 -11.96 -1.74
CA TRP A 34 3.12 -12.11 -3.15
C TRP A 34 3.79 -13.47 -3.40
N ARG A 35 3.05 -14.39 -4.02
CA ARG A 35 3.48 -15.80 -4.18
C ARG A 35 3.82 -16.41 -2.81
N ASP A 36 5.07 -16.81 -2.61
CA ASP A 36 5.59 -17.40 -1.37
C ASP A 36 6.27 -16.37 -0.45
N ASN A 37 6.34 -15.11 -0.87
CA ASN A 37 6.97 -14.02 -0.13
C ASN A 37 5.93 -13.08 0.47
N GLU A 38 6.35 -12.35 1.50
CA GLU A 38 5.62 -11.22 2.04
C GLU A 38 6.37 -9.94 1.70
N LEU A 39 5.67 -8.99 1.09
CA LEU A 39 6.22 -7.71 0.68
C LEU A 39 5.65 -6.61 1.57
N TYR A 40 6.52 -5.66 1.91
CA TYR A 40 6.23 -4.56 2.81
C TYR A 40 6.65 -3.26 2.14
N GLY A 41 5.71 -2.36 1.86
CA GLY A 41 6.00 -0.99 1.46
C GLY A 41 5.92 -0.05 2.67
N VAL A 42 6.82 0.94 2.74
CA VAL A 42 6.87 1.90 3.84
C VAL A 42 6.67 3.33 3.34
N GLY A 43 5.83 4.09 4.03
CA GLY A 43 5.60 5.51 3.79
C GLY A 43 5.72 6.31 5.07
N GLN A 44 6.49 7.38 5.04
CA GLN A 44 6.71 8.25 6.19
C GLN A 44 6.56 9.72 5.78
N ILE A 45 5.95 10.52 6.65
CA ILE A 45 5.91 11.99 6.54
C ILE A 45 7.06 12.58 7.35
N ARG A 46 7.75 13.60 6.87
CA ARG A 46 8.84 14.19 7.66
C ARG A 46 8.28 15.16 8.69
N ALA A 47 8.88 15.21 9.87
CA ALA A 47 8.57 16.23 10.87
C ALA A 47 8.78 17.63 10.26
N GLY A 48 7.80 18.52 10.45
CA GLY A 48 7.80 19.87 9.87
C GLY A 48 6.94 20.03 8.60
N GLU A 49 6.49 18.93 7.99
CA GLU A 49 5.40 18.98 7.01
C GLU A 49 4.07 19.17 7.76
N LEU A 50 3.70 20.43 8.06
CA LEU A 50 2.42 20.78 8.67
C LEU A 50 1.28 20.55 7.66
N PHE A 51 0.74 19.34 7.69
CA PHE A 51 -0.51 19.01 7.00
C PHE A 51 -1.65 18.91 8.02
N PRO A 52 -2.91 19.16 7.61
CA PRO A 52 -4.06 18.69 8.38
C PRO A 52 -3.94 17.18 8.64
N ASP A 53 -4.37 16.68 9.80
CA ASP A 53 -4.13 15.30 10.26
C ASP A 53 -4.43 14.23 9.18
N HIS A 54 -5.56 14.36 8.48
CA HIS A 54 -5.97 13.42 7.42
C HIS A 54 -5.12 13.48 6.14
N ALA A 55 -4.43 14.59 5.88
CA ALA A 55 -3.56 14.72 4.71
C ALA A 55 -2.21 14.03 4.95
N SER A 56 -1.68 14.04 6.19
CA SER A 56 -0.50 13.27 6.58
C SER A 56 -0.72 11.77 6.41
N GLU A 57 -1.86 11.25 6.87
CA GLU A 57 -2.24 9.84 6.72
C GLU A 57 -2.30 9.44 5.24
N ARG A 58 -3.09 10.16 4.43
CA ARG A 58 -3.26 9.85 2.99
C ARG A 58 -1.93 9.86 2.26
N LEU A 59 -1.04 10.79 2.59
CA LEU A 59 0.27 10.88 1.97
C LEU A 59 1.21 9.75 2.44
N ALA A 60 1.18 9.38 3.72
CA ALA A 60 1.94 8.24 4.24
C ALA A 60 1.49 6.94 3.56
N VAL A 61 0.17 6.71 3.48
CA VAL A 61 -0.42 5.56 2.79
C VAL A 61 -0.03 5.54 1.32
N SER A 62 -0.10 6.68 0.63
CA SER A 62 0.29 6.78 -0.79
C SER A 62 1.76 6.42 -1.00
N ARG A 63 2.65 6.89 -0.12
CA ARG A 63 4.09 6.56 -0.14
C ARG A 63 4.32 5.07 0.12
N ALA A 64 3.62 4.47 1.09
CA ALA A 64 3.72 3.04 1.41
C ALA A 64 3.28 2.16 0.24
N LEU A 65 2.18 2.52 -0.44
CA LEU A 65 1.71 1.81 -1.64
C LEU A 65 2.67 1.95 -2.83
N ALA A 66 3.27 3.13 -3.01
CA ALA A 66 4.27 3.35 -4.05
C ALA A 66 5.54 2.52 -3.81
N ASP A 67 6.03 2.44 -2.56
CA ASP A 67 7.16 1.57 -2.20
C ASP A 67 6.81 0.09 -2.43
N LEU A 68 5.60 -0.34 -2.03
CA LEU A 68 5.12 -1.70 -2.27
C LEU A 68 5.09 -2.03 -3.78
N ALA A 69 4.59 -1.12 -4.61
CA ALA A 69 4.59 -1.28 -6.07
C ALA A 69 6.01 -1.42 -6.63
N GLY A 70 6.96 -0.62 -6.11
CA GLY A 70 8.39 -0.75 -6.45
C GLY A 70 8.94 -2.13 -6.10
N ARG A 71 8.59 -2.67 -4.93
CA ARG A 71 9.02 -4.00 -4.47
C ARG A 71 8.41 -5.13 -5.28
N ILE A 72 7.14 -5.04 -5.66
CA ILE A 72 6.51 -6.01 -6.57
C ILE A 72 7.30 -6.04 -7.88
N ARG A 73 7.58 -4.87 -8.46
CA ARG A 73 8.34 -4.77 -9.70
C ARG A 73 9.74 -5.39 -9.57
N ALA A 74 10.45 -5.12 -8.48
CA ALA A 74 11.77 -5.71 -8.21
C ALA A 74 11.71 -7.23 -8.03
N ASN A 75 10.66 -7.75 -7.37
CA ASN A 75 10.43 -9.19 -7.18
C ASN A 75 9.88 -9.88 -8.44
N THR A 76 9.56 -9.11 -9.49
CA THR A 76 9.09 -9.60 -10.80
C THR A 76 10.21 -9.59 -11.84
N GLY A 77 11.47 -9.38 -11.44
CA GLY A 77 12.63 -9.35 -12.34
C GLY A 77 12.79 -10.64 -13.17
N THR A 78 12.52 -10.48 -14.48
CA THR A 78 13.02 -11.16 -15.70
C THR A 78 13.47 -12.61 -15.62
#